data_AF-A0A1X7BKV3-F1
#
_entry.id   AF-A0A1X7BKV3-F1
#
_cell.length_a   1.000
_cell.length_b   1.000
_cell.length_c   1.000
_cell.angle_alpha   90.00
_cell.angle_beta   90.00
_cell.angle_gamma   90.00
#
_symmetry.space_group_name_H-M   'P 1'
#
loop_
_entity.id
_entity.type
_entity.pdbx_description
1 polymer ?
#
loop_
_entity_poly.entity_id
_entity_poly.type
_entity_poly.pdbx_seq_one_letter_code
_entity_poly.pdbx_strand_id
1 'polypeptide(L)'
;MFDMGRVSAIKRARLQAVLVFCLLSVVACTPRYAAKHGQPHPSATIQSIYVATTRSLDDTGPAFGAARAKKLNYFRADISVPPTHEVGQIEWAKNAPDARTDFLLTDTLRFGNAGAMARSVQRATPGNETMVFVPGYNNTLSEAMYRLAQIRTDFDQGNPAVLFSWPSAGDPRGYVYDRDSVLFARDDLEHVLQSLTAAPGEKVFLLAHSVGSHLTMEVLRQAALRGDRRLLNRIGGVVLMSPDIDPDLFRRQAEAIGKLPQPFLIFTSQQDRALGLSALLSGRKPRLGVVDSPEAVEGLGVRVVDFSEVSDGKGLNHIVPVTSPAAVQLLKGLISQSERQGRWMNDFIVLHKQP
;
A
#
# COMPACT_ATOMS: atom_id res chain seq x y z
N MET A 1 -45.97 6.55 24.74
CA MET A 1 -45.14 7.78 24.69
C MET A 1 -43.98 7.51 23.74
N PHE A 2 -44.05 8.01 22.50
CA PHE A 2 -43.01 7.77 21.49
C PHE A 2 -41.73 8.51 21.88
N ASP A 3 -40.62 7.78 21.96
CA ASP A 3 -39.30 8.30 22.33
C ASP A 3 -38.77 9.28 21.26
N MET A 4 -39.03 10.57 21.49
CA MET A 4 -38.55 11.69 20.65
C MET A 4 -37.01 11.73 20.54
N GLY A 5 -36.28 11.18 21.52
CA GLY A 5 -34.82 11.11 21.50
C GLY A 5 -34.31 10.21 20.36
N ARG A 6 -34.94 9.04 20.20
CA ARG A 6 -34.63 8.06 19.15
C ARG A 6 -34.90 8.60 17.74
N VAL A 7 -35.98 9.35 17.56
CA VAL A 7 -36.33 9.99 16.28
C VAL A 7 -35.30 11.07 15.89
N SER A 8 -34.80 11.84 16.86
CA SER A 8 -33.77 12.86 16.63
C SER A 8 -32.41 12.26 16.24
N ALA A 9 -32.06 11.11 16.83
CA ALA A 9 -30.82 10.38 16.52
C ALA A 9 -30.87 9.75 15.13
N ILE A 10 -32.01 9.18 14.74
CA ILE A 10 -32.23 8.62 13.39
C ILE A 10 -32.16 9.72 12.32
N LYS A 11 -32.76 10.89 12.56
CA LYS A 11 -32.68 12.03 11.64
C LYS A 11 -31.25 12.55 11.47
N ARG A 12 -30.49 12.66 12.56
CA ARG A 12 -29.06 13.03 12.52
C ARG A 12 -28.20 12.01 11.78
N ALA A 13 -28.40 10.71 12.03
CA ALA A 13 -27.68 9.65 11.32
C ALA A 13 -27.99 9.63 9.82
N ARG A 14 -29.26 9.85 9.42
CA ARG A 14 -29.66 9.97 8.01
C ARG A 14 -29.04 11.19 7.33
N LEU A 15 -29.05 12.34 8.00
CA LEU A 15 -28.43 13.56 7.46
C LEU A 15 -26.91 13.40 7.30
N GLN A 16 -26.23 12.79 8.28
CA GLN A 16 -24.80 12.46 8.18
C GLN A 16 -24.52 11.48 7.04
N ALA A 17 -25.33 10.44 6.86
CA ALA A 17 -25.18 9.49 5.76
C ALA A 17 -25.38 10.17 4.39
N VAL A 18 -26.38 11.06 4.26
CA VAL A 18 -26.60 11.83 3.03
C VAL A 18 -25.43 12.78 2.75
N LEU A 19 -24.91 13.48 3.77
CA LEU A 19 -23.75 14.36 3.61
C LEU A 19 -22.49 13.60 3.23
N VAL A 20 -22.21 12.45 3.86
CA VAL A 20 -21.09 11.57 3.49
C VAL A 20 -21.24 11.06 2.07
N PHE A 21 -22.45 10.63 1.67
CA PHE A 21 -22.72 10.17 0.31
C PHE A 21 -22.55 11.29 -0.73
N CYS A 22 -23.06 12.49 -0.46
CA CYS A 22 -22.87 13.66 -1.31
C CYS A 22 -21.37 14.02 -1.42
N LEU A 23 -20.62 14.00 -0.32
CA LEU A 23 -19.19 14.27 -0.31
C LEU A 23 -18.39 13.22 -1.11
N LEU A 24 -18.69 11.93 -0.93
CA LEU A 24 -18.08 10.85 -1.70
C LEU A 24 -18.41 10.97 -3.20
N SER A 25 -19.62 11.43 -3.54
CA SER A 25 -20.04 11.65 -4.93
C SER A 25 -19.31 12.82 -5.58
N VAL A 26 -19.08 13.92 -4.84
CA VAL A 26 -18.29 15.05 -5.33
C VAL A 26 -16.82 14.65 -5.55
N VAL A 27 -16.23 13.88 -4.63
CA VAL A 27 -14.85 13.38 -4.75
C VAL A 27 -14.73 12.33 -5.86
N ALA A 28 -15.75 11.52 -6.13
CA ALA A 28 -15.74 10.56 -7.24
C ALA A 28 -15.75 11.22 -8.62
N CYS A 29 -16.24 12.47 -8.71
CA CYS A 29 -16.32 13.22 -9.97
C CYS A 29 -15.10 14.11 -10.25
N THR A 30 -14.08 14.14 -9.39
CA THR A 30 -12.86 14.91 -9.68
C THR A 30 -12.01 14.19 -10.73
N PRO A 31 -11.53 14.89 -11.78
CA PRO A 31 -10.65 14.28 -12.77
C PRO A 31 -9.37 13.79 -12.07
N ARG A 32 -9.11 12.49 -12.17
CA ARG A 32 -7.89 11.88 -11.63
C ARG A 32 -6.78 11.98 -12.67
N TYR A 33 -5.60 12.38 -12.22
CA TYR A 33 -4.44 12.41 -13.07
C TYR A 33 -4.04 10.99 -13.47
N ALA A 34 -3.77 10.79 -14.76
CA ALA A 34 -3.28 9.54 -15.32
C ALA A 34 -1.78 9.69 -15.64
N ALA A 35 -1.05 8.57 -15.59
CA ALA A 35 0.32 8.52 -16.04
C ALA A 35 0.36 8.88 -17.53
N LYS A 36 1.27 9.79 -17.90
CA LYS A 36 1.46 10.22 -19.29
C LYS A 36 2.79 9.69 -19.80
N HIS A 37 2.77 9.28 -21.06
CA HIS A 37 4.00 8.98 -21.78
C HIS A 37 4.73 10.27 -22.15
N GLY A 38 6.05 10.26 -22.07
CA GLY A 38 6.88 11.36 -22.51
C GLY A 38 8.33 10.94 -22.70
N GLN A 39 9.11 11.83 -23.31
CA GLN A 39 10.53 11.59 -23.53
C GLN A 39 11.32 11.80 -22.23
N PRO A 40 12.33 10.95 -21.94
CA PRO A 40 13.22 11.19 -20.80
C PRO A 40 14.01 12.48 -21.01
N HIS A 41 14.41 13.12 -19.90
CA HIS A 41 15.32 14.27 -19.92
C HIS A 41 16.60 13.91 -19.15
N PRO A 42 17.82 14.30 -19.61
CA PRO A 42 19.08 13.92 -18.96
C PRO A 42 19.22 14.36 -17.49
N SER A 43 18.50 15.40 -17.07
CA SER A 43 18.49 15.87 -15.68
C SER A 43 17.48 15.15 -14.78
N ALA A 44 16.68 14.24 -15.33
CA ALA A 44 15.69 13.47 -14.59
C ALA A 44 16.25 12.08 -14.26
N THR A 45 15.79 11.50 -13.16
CA THR A 45 16.20 10.15 -12.72
C THR A 45 15.16 9.14 -13.17
N ILE A 46 15.60 8.01 -13.74
CA ILE A 46 14.70 6.92 -14.14
C ILE A 46 14.58 5.91 -13.01
N GLN A 47 13.35 5.67 -12.55
CA GLN A 47 12.99 4.61 -11.62
C GLN A 47 12.28 3.48 -12.37
N SER A 48 12.97 2.35 -12.53
CA SER A 48 12.40 1.15 -13.16
C SER A 48 11.65 0.30 -12.14
N ILE A 49 10.32 0.29 -12.19
CA ILE A 49 9.49 -0.59 -11.36
C ILE A 49 8.92 -1.76 -12.16
N TYR A 50 8.71 -2.89 -11.49
CA TYR A 50 8.00 -4.03 -12.07
C TYR A 50 6.54 -4.00 -11.62
N VAL A 51 5.63 -4.50 -12.44
CA VAL A 51 4.19 -4.45 -12.17
C VAL A 51 3.57 -5.80 -12.49
N ALA A 52 2.82 -6.34 -11.53
CA ALA A 52 1.88 -7.42 -11.72
C ALA A 52 0.46 -6.89 -11.46
N THR A 53 -0.42 -6.99 -12.45
CA THR A 53 -1.79 -6.45 -12.34
C THR A 53 -2.77 -7.18 -13.24
N THR A 54 -4.03 -7.24 -12.85
CA THR A 54 -5.11 -7.75 -13.73
C THR A 54 -5.59 -6.70 -14.75
N ARG A 55 -5.14 -5.44 -14.61
CA ARG A 55 -5.49 -4.35 -15.53
C ARG A 55 -4.69 -4.41 -16.83
N SER A 56 -5.26 -3.87 -17.92
CA SER A 56 -4.50 -3.67 -19.16
C SER A 56 -3.60 -2.44 -19.02
N LEU A 57 -2.49 -2.43 -19.75
CA LEU A 57 -1.61 -1.25 -19.89
C LEU A 57 -2.31 -0.09 -20.60
N ASP A 58 -3.31 -0.37 -21.43
CA ASP A 58 -4.09 0.64 -22.14
C ASP A 58 -5.24 1.21 -21.29
N ASP A 59 -5.46 0.64 -20.09
CA ASP A 59 -6.53 1.00 -19.16
C ASP A 59 -5.97 1.18 -17.74
N THR A 60 -5.30 2.31 -17.53
CA THR A 60 -4.60 2.62 -16.28
C THR A 60 -5.45 3.44 -15.28
N GLY A 61 -6.69 3.77 -15.64
CA GLY A 61 -7.59 4.67 -14.92
C GLY A 61 -8.58 3.98 -13.95
N PRO A 62 -9.66 4.68 -13.53
CA PRO A 62 -10.73 4.09 -12.72
C PRO A 62 -11.49 2.98 -13.47
N ALA A 63 -11.92 1.93 -12.76
CA ALA A 63 -12.57 0.76 -13.34
C ALA A 63 -13.82 0.32 -12.53
N PHE A 64 -14.54 1.29 -11.96
CA PHE A 64 -15.70 0.99 -11.13
C PHE A 64 -16.80 0.26 -11.92
N GLY A 65 -17.20 -0.92 -11.42
CA GLY A 65 -18.21 -1.78 -12.07
C GLY A 65 -17.69 -2.64 -13.23
N ALA A 66 -16.40 -2.56 -13.58
CA ALA A 66 -15.81 -3.42 -14.60
C ALA A 66 -15.72 -4.89 -14.12
N ALA A 67 -15.78 -5.83 -15.07
CA ALA A 67 -15.56 -7.24 -14.76
C ALA A 67 -14.11 -7.47 -14.28
N ARG A 68 -13.92 -8.28 -13.24
CA ARG A 68 -12.59 -8.65 -12.76
C ARG A 68 -11.91 -9.56 -13.78
N ALA A 69 -10.84 -9.07 -14.41
CA ALA A 69 -10.02 -9.89 -15.28
C ALA A 69 -9.36 -11.02 -14.47
N LYS A 70 -9.33 -12.23 -15.05
CA LYS A 70 -8.78 -13.44 -14.39
C LYS A 70 -7.29 -13.68 -14.68
N LYS A 71 -6.69 -12.86 -15.54
CA LYS A 71 -5.30 -13.05 -15.98
C LYS A 71 -4.47 -11.85 -15.54
N LEU A 72 -3.35 -12.13 -14.90
CA LEU A 72 -2.32 -11.14 -14.60
C LEU A 72 -1.53 -10.77 -15.86
N ASN A 73 -1.26 -9.48 -15.99
CA ASN A 73 -0.31 -8.88 -16.89
C ASN A 73 0.95 -8.51 -16.10
N TYR A 74 2.10 -8.63 -16.75
CA TYR A 74 3.41 -8.39 -16.15
C TYR A 74 4.21 -7.45 -17.04
N PHE A 75 4.76 -6.38 -16.47
CA PHE A 75 5.61 -5.46 -17.21
C PHE A 75 6.57 -4.71 -16.30
N ARG A 76 7.65 -4.17 -16.87
CA ARG A 76 8.49 -3.12 -16.27
C ARG A 76 8.00 -1.78 -16.79
N ALA A 77 7.90 -0.80 -15.92
CA ALA A 77 7.64 0.59 -16.24
C ALA A 77 8.84 1.42 -15.82
N ASP A 78 9.42 2.15 -16.77
CA ASP A 78 10.50 3.09 -16.51
C ASP A 78 9.89 4.47 -16.33
N ILE A 79 9.99 5.00 -15.10
CA ILE A 79 9.32 6.24 -14.69
C ILE A 79 10.38 7.32 -14.49
N SER A 80 10.29 8.40 -15.25
CA SER A 80 11.08 9.61 -15.04
C SER A 80 10.60 10.33 -13.79
N VAL A 81 11.54 10.70 -12.93
CA VAL A 81 11.34 11.52 -11.74
C VAL A 81 12.08 12.85 -11.96
N PRO A 82 11.40 14.00 -11.91
CA PRO A 82 11.98 15.28 -12.27
C PRO A 82 13.03 15.74 -11.25
N PRO A 83 14.02 16.56 -11.66
CA PRO A 83 14.98 17.16 -10.73
C PRO A 83 14.32 18.10 -9.70
N THR A 84 13.10 18.57 -9.97
CA THR A 84 12.32 19.42 -9.07
C THR A 84 11.51 18.63 -8.04
N HIS A 85 11.71 17.31 -7.95
CA HIS A 85 10.92 16.44 -7.09
C HIS A 85 11.01 16.83 -5.61
N GLU A 86 9.85 16.96 -4.97
CA GLU A 86 9.72 17.18 -3.53
C GLU A 86 9.33 15.88 -2.81
N VAL A 87 9.99 15.60 -1.68
CA VAL A 87 9.74 14.40 -0.88
C VAL A 87 8.24 14.26 -0.55
N GLY A 88 7.70 13.08 -0.79
CA GLY A 88 6.31 12.71 -0.54
C GLY A 88 5.31 13.15 -1.61
N GLN A 89 5.72 13.98 -2.56
CA GLN A 89 4.87 14.52 -3.62
C GLN A 89 4.93 13.68 -4.89
N ILE A 90 3.93 13.85 -5.75
CA ILE A 90 3.96 13.32 -7.11
C ILE A 90 3.64 14.50 -8.02
N GLU A 91 4.60 14.90 -8.84
CA GLU A 91 4.48 16.01 -9.77
C GLU A 91 3.76 15.52 -11.04
N TRP A 92 2.44 15.71 -11.08
CA TRP A 92 1.61 15.26 -12.20
C TRP A 92 1.68 16.22 -13.39
N ALA A 93 1.77 15.66 -14.60
CA ALA A 93 1.70 16.40 -15.86
C ALA A 93 0.29 16.98 -16.12
N LYS A 94 0.04 18.20 -15.64
CA LYS A 94 -1.23 18.92 -15.85
C LYS A 94 -1.44 19.35 -17.30
N ASN A 95 -0.35 19.65 -18.01
CA ASN A 95 -0.34 20.09 -19.41
C ASN A 95 0.39 19.07 -20.30
N ALA A 96 1.05 19.53 -21.36
CA ALA A 96 1.98 18.72 -22.13
C ALA A 96 3.06 18.14 -21.18
N PRO A 97 3.39 16.84 -21.29
CA PRO A 97 4.33 16.19 -20.37
C PRO A 97 5.76 16.74 -20.52
N ASP A 98 6.39 17.13 -19.41
CA ASP A 98 7.81 17.54 -19.36
C ASP A 98 8.56 16.81 -18.24
N ALA A 99 9.56 15.98 -18.60
CA ALA A 99 10.37 15.20 -17.66
C ALA A 99 11.22 16.08 -16.71
N ARG A 100 11.35 17.39 -16.98
CA ARG A 100 12.01 18.34 -16.09
C ARG A 100 11.15 18.73 -14.89
N THR A 101 9.83 18.58 -14.99
CA THR A 101 8.88 19.01 -13.96
C THR A 101 7.93 17.92 -13.50
N ASP A 102 7.72 16.88 -14.32
CA ASP A 102 6.67 15.89 -14.10
C ASP A 102 7.23 14.46 -13.98
N PHE A 103 6.48 13.64 -13.25
CA PHE A 103 6.59 12.19 -13.34
C PHE A 103 6.02 11.70 -14.68
N LEU A 104 6.81 10.95 -15.44
CA LEU A 104 6.44 10.46 -16.78
C LEU A 104 6.80 8.99 -16.99
N LEU A 105 5.96 8.27 -17.73
CA LEU A 105 6.26 6.93 -18.20
C LEU A 105 7.10 7.01 -19.48
N THR A 106 8.38 6.66 -19.41
CA THR A 106 9.32 6.82 -20.54
C THR A 106 9.46 5.55 -21.37
N ASP A 107 9.37 4.38 -20.73
CA ASP A 107 9.42 3.09 -21.42
C ASP A 107 8.62 2.00 -20.70
N THR A 108 8.21 0.97 -21.42
CA THR A 108 7.55 -0.22 -20.88
C THR A 108 8.06 -1.50 -21.52
N LEU A 109 8.40 -2.51 -20.70
CA LEU A 109 8.80 -3.83 -21.17
C LEU A 109 7.83 -4.89 -20.66
N ARG A 110 7.10 -5.55 -21.56
CA ARG A 110 6.12 -6.61 -21.20
C ARG A 110 6.80 -7.96 -20.98
N PHE A 111 6.29 -8.74 -20.04
CA PHE A 111 6.71 -10.12 -19.78
C PHE A 111 5.56 -11.09 -20.02
N GLY A 112 5.87 -12.28 -20.56
CA GLY A 112 4.86 -13.30 -20.86
C GLY A 112 4.24 -13.97 -19.64
N ASN A 113 4.91 -13.97 -18.48
CA ASN A 113 4.45 -14.57 -17.23
C ASN A 113 5.23 -14.07 -16.01
N ALA A 114 4.76 -14.41 -14.80
CA ALA A 114 5.38 -14.05 -13.53
C ALA A 114 6.84 -14.52 -13.41
N GLY A 115 7.16 -15.73 -13.87
CA GLY A 115 8.53 -16.25 -13.83
C GLY A 115 9.50 -15.47 -14.71
N ALA A 116 9.06 -15.01 -15.89
CA ALA A 116 9.87 -14.16 -16.76
C ALA A 116 10.15 -12.79 -16.14
N MET A 117 9.13 -12.18 -15.50
CA MET A 117 9.29 -10.95 -14.73
C MET A 117 10.24 -11.16 -13.55
N ALA A 118 10.04 -12.22 -12.75
CA ALA A 118 10.88 -12.54 -11.59
C ALA A 118 12.36 -12.73 -11.97
N ARG A 119 12.65 -13.42 -13.07
CA ARG A 119 14.03 -13.53 -13.58
C ARG A 119 14.61 -12.18 -14.01
N SER A 120 13.79 -11.27 -14.52
CA SER A 120 14.23 -9.90 -14.84
C SER A 120 14.54 -9.10 -13.57
N VAL A 121 13.69 -9.19 -12.55
CA VAL A 121 13.88 -8.59 -11.22
C VAL A 121 15.22 -9.06 -10.64
N GLN A 122 15.44 -10.37 -10.61
CA GLN A 122 16.65 -11.00 -10.04
C GLN A 122 17.93 -10.60 -10.79
N ARG A 123 17.89 -10.46 -12.12
CA ARG A 123 19.05 -10.01 -12.90
C ARG A 123 19.37 -8.53 -12.70
N ALA A 124 18.38 -7.69 -12.40
CA ALA A 124 18.60 -6.27 -12.23
C ALA A 124 19.45 -5.98 -10.98
N THR A 125 19.21 -6.70 -9.88
CA THR A 125 20.06 -6.63 -8.69
C THR A 125 20.13 -8.00 -7.98
N PRO A 126 21.07 -8.88 -8.37
CA PRO A 126 21.19 -10.22 -7.80
C PRO A 126 21.44 -10.19 -6.29
N GLY A 127 20.74 -11.04 -5.53
CA GLY A 127 20.95 -11.19 -4.09
C GLY A 127 20.30 -10.12 -3.20
N ASN A 128 19.64 -9.13 -3.81
CA ASN A 128 18.88 -8.13 -3.07
C ASN A 128 17.47 -8.62 -2.74
N GLU A 129 16.94 -8.16 -1.62
CA GLU A 129 15.54 -8.39 -1.26
C GLU A 129 14.63 -7.58 -2.17
N THR A 130 13.64 -8.23 -2.81
CA THR A 130 12.67 -7.53 -3.66
C THR A 130 11.58 -6.90 -2.80
N MET A 131 11.40 -5.60 -2.91
CA MET A 131 10.27 -4.91 -2.30
C MET A 131 9.00 -5.18 -3.11
N VAL A 132 7.94 -5.67 -2.47
CA VAL A 132 6.61 -5.79 -3.07
C VAL A 132 5.68 -4.79 -2.41
N PHE A 133 5.19 -3.83 -3.20
CA PHE A 133 4.23 -2.84 -2.76
C PHE A 133 2.79 -3.25 -3.13
N VAL A 134 1.92 -3.28 -2.13
CA VAL A 134 0.48 -3.61 -2.27
C VAL A 134 -0.33 -2.37 -1.88
N PRO A 135 -0.87 -1.61 -2.86
CA PRO A 135 -1.56 -0.36 -2.61
C PRO A 135 -2.93 -0.59 -1.95
N GLY A 136 -3.46 0.49 -1.37
CA GLY A 136 -4.77 0.50 -0.72
C GLY A 136 -5.96 0.68 -1.67
N TYR A 137 -7.11 0.91 -1.03
CA TYR A 137 -8.39 1.26 -1.66
C TYR A 137 -8.29 2.50 -2.57
N ASN A 138 -9.17 2.57 -3.58
CA ASN A 138 -9.37 3.76 -4.40
C ASN A 138 -8.10 4.23 -5.15
N ASN A 139 -7.29 3.29 -5.65
CA ASN A 139 -6.10 3.58 -6.44
C ASN A 139 -6.26 3.12 -7.89
N THR A 140 -5.94 4.01 -8.82
CA THR A 140 -5.70 3.67 -10.23
C THR A 140 -4.34 3.01 -10.40
N LEU A 141 -4.10 2.35 -11.55
CA LEU A 141 -2.78 1.80 -11.85
C LEU A 141 -1.72 2.90 -11.95
N SER A 142 -2.09 4.03 -12.56
CA SER A 142 -1.22 5.21 -12.69
C SER A 142 -0.73 5.73 -11.34
N GLU A 143 -1.65 5.94 -10.40
CA GLU A 143 -1.31 6.43 -9.05
C GLU A 143 -0.42 5.45 -8.29
N ALA A 144 -0.72 4.15 -8.39
CA ALA A 144 0.06 3.13 -7.71
C ALA A 144 1.48 3.01 -8.30
N MET A 145 1.64 3.15 -9.63
CA MET A 145 2.95 3.16 -10.29
C MET A 145 3.79 4.37 -9.87
N TYR A 146 3.23 5.58 -9.97
CA TYR A 146 3.95 6.79 -9.61
C TYR A 146 4.27 6.84 -8.12
N ARG A 147 3.35 6.35 -7.26
CA ARG A 147 3.60 6.24 -5.82
C ARG A 147 4.77 5.30 -5.52
N LEU A 148 4.87 4.15 -6.19
CA LEU A 148 6.01 3.26 -5.98
C LEU A 148 7.33 3.90 -6.47
N ALA A 149 7.32 4.59 -7.61
CA ALA A 149 8.50 5.32 -8.09
C ALA A 149 8.93 6.41 -7.09
N GLN A 150 7.97 7.18 -6.54
CA GLN A 150 8.25 8.18 -5.50
C GLN A 150 8.83 7.53 -4.24
N ILE A 151 8.23 6.46 -3.73
CA ILE A 151 8.75 5.74 -2.55
C ILE A 151 10.21 5.31 -2.79
N ARG A 152 10.53 4.78 -3.97
CA ARG A 152 11.91 4.37 -4.27
C ARG A 152 12.88 5.54 -4.28
N THR A 153 12.50 6.64 -4.89
CA THR A 153 13.32 7.86 -4.93
C THR A 153 13.54 8.40 -3.52
N ASP A 154 12.46 8.57 -2.76
CA ASP A 154 12.53 9.23 -1.47
C ASP A 154 13.30 8.44 -0.42
N PHE A 155 13.15 7.12 -0.43
CA PHE A 155 13.84 6.23 0.51
C PHE A 155 15.20 5.75 -0.01
N ASP A 156 15.65 6.25 -1.17
CA ASP A 156 16.92 5.87 -1.81
C ASP A 156 17.11 4.35 -1.90
N GLN A 157 16.04 3.65 -2.30
CA GLN A 157 15.99 2.19 -2.29
C GLN A 157 16.53 1.61 -3.61
N GLY A 158 17.77 1.10 -3.53
CA GLY A 158 18.43 0.38 -4.64
C GLY A 158 17.84 -1.02 -4.91
N ASN A 159 17.02 -1.55 -4.00
CA ASN A 159 16.36 -2.84 -4.16
C ASN A 159 15.34 -2.81 -5.32
N PRO A 160 15.11 -3.94 -6.02
CA PRO A 160 14.05 -4.02 -7.00
C PRO A 160 12.71 -3.83 -6.33
N ALA A 161 11.81 -3.12 -7.02
CA ALA A 161 10.45 -2.95 -6.53
C ALA A 161 9.43 -3.52 -7.53
N VAL A 162 8.49 -4.28 -6.99
CA VAL A 162 7.35 -4.84 -7.70
C VAL A 162 6.08 -4.22 -7.12
N LEU A 163 5.27 -3.58 -7.95
CA LEU A 163 3.90 -3.20 -7.65
C LEU A 163 2.97 -4.38 -7.92
N PHE A 164 2.23 -4.82 -6.91
CA PHE A 164 1.07 -5.69 -7.12
C PHE A 164 -0.20 -4.84 -7.13
N SER A 165 -0.73 -4.53 -8.32
CA SER A 165 -1.93 -3.70 -8.47
C SER A 165 -3.16 -4.58 -8.72
N TRP A 166 -3.98 -4.72 -7.69
CA TRP A 166 -5.25 -5.45 -7.70
C TRP A 166 -6.39 -4.60 -8.30
N PRO A 167 -7.53 -5.19 -8.72
CA PRO A 167 -8.58 -4.48 -9.45
C PRO A 167 -9.46 -3.62 -8.52
N SER A 168 -8.85 -2.63 -7.86
CA SER A 168 -9.57 -1.56 -7.16
C SER A 168 -10.45 -0.79 -8.14
N ALA A 169 -11.62 -0.35 -7.70
CA ALA A 169 -12.51 0.50 -8.46
C ALA A 169 -11.82 1.81 -8.91
N GLY A 170 -10.86 2.32 -8.12
CA GLY A 170 -10.39 3.70 -8.29
C GLY A 170 -11.50 4.73 -8.05
N ASP A 171 -12.55 4.34 -7.30
CA ASP A 171 -13.69 5.17 -6.96
C ASP A 171 -13.98 5.10 -5.44
N PRO A 172 -14.10 6.24 -4.75
CA PRO A 172 -14.34 6.30 -3.31
C PRO A 172 -15.73 5.80 -2.87
N ARG A 173 -16.64 5.51 -3.80
CA ARG A 173 -17.93 4.84 -3.55
C ARG A 173 -17.81 3.32 -3.62
N GLY A 174 -16.72 2.81 -4.20
CA GLY A 174 -16.51 1.38 -4.46
C GLY A 174 -16.04 0.56 -3.27
N TYR A 175 -16.14 1.06 -2.03
CA TYR A 175 -15.53 0.41 -0.86
C TYR A 175 -15.93 -1.07 -0.70
N VAL A 176 -17.21 -1.40 -0.82
CA VAL A 176 -17.69 -2.78 -0.74
C VAL A 176 -17.17 -3.62 -1.92
N TYR A 177 -17.19 -3.06 -3.13
CA TYR A 177 -16.63 -3.72 -4.30
C TYR A 177 -15.14 -4.03 -4.12
N ASP A 178 -14.38 -3.09 -3.56
CA ASP A 178 -12.94 -3.21 -3.31
C ASP A 178 -12.63 -4.21 -2.19
N ARG A 179 -13.50 -4.33 -1.18
CA ARG A 179 -13.41 -5.39 -0.15
C ARG A 179 -13.55 -6.79 -0.73
N ASP A 180 -14.35 -6.98 -1.78
CA ASP A 180 -14.42 -8.26 -2.49
C ASP A 180 -13.29 -8.42 -3.51
N SER A 181 -12.96 -7.35 -4.23
CA SER A 181 -11.90 -7.34 -5.26
C SER A 181 -10.52 -7.60 -4.67
N VAL A 182 -10.25 -7.11 -3.47
CA VAL A 182 -9.00 -7.41 -2.77
C VAL A 182 -8.92 -8.90 -2.45
N LEU A 183 -10.01 -9.50 -1.97
CA LEU A 183 -10.05 -10.92 -1.63
C LEU A 183 -10.05 -11.83 -2.87
N PHE A 184 -10.58 -11.35 -3.99
CA PHE A 184 -10.43 -12.01 -5.29
C PHE A 184 -8.95 -12.10 -5.72
N ALA A 185 -8.13 -11.12 -5.37
CA ALA A 185 -6.72 -11.05 -5.77
C ALA A 185 -5.74 -11.84 -4.87
N ARG A 186 -6.23 -12.65 -3.90
CA ARG A 186 -5.38 -13.41 -2.97
C ARG A 186 -4.46 -14.39 -3.68
N ASP A 187 -5.04 -15.24 -4.52
CA ASP A 187 -4.28 -16.27 -5.24
C ASP A 187 -3.29 -15.63 -6.22
N ASP A 188 -3.67 -14.50 -6.82
CA ASP A 188 -2.82 -13.73 -7.72
C ASP A 188 -1.58 -13.17 -7.00
N LEU A 189 -1.75 -12.56 -5.81
CA LEU A 189 -0.62 -12.07 -5.03
C LEU A 189 0.26 -13.22 -4.56
N GLU A 190 -0.30 -14.31 -4.04
CA GLU A 190 0.48 -15.49 -3.65
C GLU A 190 1.30 -16.04 -4.82
N HIS A 191 0.72 -16.14 -6.01
CA HIS A 191 1.41 -16.60 -7.21
C HIS A 191 2.60 -15.71 -7.59
N VAL A 192 2.44 -14.38 -7.47
CA VAL A 192 3.53 -13.42 -7.69
C VAL A 192 4.64 -13.62 -6.65
N LEU A 193 4.30 -13.74 -5.36
CA LEU A 193 5.28 -13.95 -4.30
C LEU A 193 6.02 -15.28 -4.45
N GLN A 194 5.33 -16.36 -4.80
CA GLN A 194 5.94 -17.65 -5.09
C GLN A 194 6.92 -17.58 -6.27
N SER A 195 6.59 -16.80 -7.30
CA SER A 195 7.45 -16.61 -8.48
C SER A 195 8.71 -15.79 -8.15
N LEU A 196 8.57 -14.72 -7.37
CA LEU A 196 9.70 -13.89 -6.93
C LEU A 196 10.66 -14.66 -6.02
N THR A 197 10.11 -15.53 -5.17
CA THR A 197 10.87 -16.33 -4.18
C THR A 197 11.24 -17.73 -4.70
N ALA A 198 11.11 -18.00 -6.01
CA ALA A 198 11.32 -19.32 -6.58
C ALA A 198 12.79 -19.76 -6.53
N ALA A 199 13.72 -18.84 -6.79
CA ALA A 199 15.15 -19.13 -6.80
C ALA A 199 15.73 -19.15 -5.36
N PRO A 200 16.73 -20.01 -5.08
CA PRO A 200 17.41 -20.03 -3.79
C PRO A 200 18.04 -18.68 -3.46
N GLY A 201 17.79 -18.17 -2.25
CA GLY A 201 18.37 -16.91 -1.77
C GLY A 201 17.43 -15.72 -1.91
N GLU A 202 16.49 -15.77 -2.86
CA GLU A 202 15.56 -14.67 -3.13
C GLU A 202 14.58 -14.44 -1.99
N LYS A 203 14.48 -13.20 -1.53
CA LYS A 203 13.58 -12.78 -0.46
C LYS A 203 12.69 -11.64 -0.93
N VAL A 204 11.55 -11.51 -0.26
CA VAL A 204 10.61 -10.41 -0.46
C VAL A 204 10.38 -9.66 0.83
N PHE A 205 10.44 -8.33 0.74
CA PHE A 205 9.95 -7.42 1.76
C PHE A 205 8.59 -6.87 1.34
N LEU A 206 7.58 -7.01 2.19
CA LEU A 206 6.21 -6.59 1.88
C LEU A 206 5.90 -5.22 2.47
N LEU A 207 5.57 -4.26 1.61
CA LEU A 207 5.04 -2.95 2.00
C LEU A 207 3.58 -2.87 1.55
N ALA A 208 2.65 -2.83 2.49
CA ALA A 208 1.22 -2.85 2.19
C ALA A 208 0.52 -1.65 2.80
N HIS A 209 -0.47 -1.11 2.10
CA HIS A 209 -1.22 0.07 2.54
C HIS A 209 -2.71 -0.24 2.68
N SER A 210 -3.34 0.18 3.78
CA SER A 210 -4.80 0.18 3.94
C SER A 210 -5.44 -1.18 3.65
N VAL A 211 -6.33 -1.27 2.66
CA VAL A 211 -6.96 -2.52 2.19
C VAL A 211 -5.93 -3.50 1.59
N GLY A 212 -4.82 -3.01 1.04
CA GLY A 212 -3.69 -3.84 0.62
C GLY A 212 -3.04 -4.59 1.81
N SER A 213 -3.05 -4.01 3.01
CA SER A 213 -2.59 -4.68 4.23
C SER A 213 -3.47 -5.88 4.57
N HIS A 214 -4.79 -5.77 4.34
CA HIS A 214 -5.71 -6.88 4.52
C HIS A 214 -5.42 -8.02 3.54
N LEU A 215 -5.11 -7.70 2.27
CA LEU A 215 -4.69 -8.68 1.28
C LEU A 215 -3.43 -9.43 1.70
N THR A 216 -2.41 -8.68 2.13
CA THR A 216 -1.14 -9.22 2.56
C THR A 216 -1.32 -10.21 3.72
N MET A 217 -2.09 -9.83 4.75
CA MET A 217 -2.36 -10.74 5.86
C MET A 217 -3.10 -12.01 5.42
N GLU A 218 -4.02 -11.88 4.46
CA GLU A 218 -4.79 -13.02 4.00
C GLU A 218 -3.97 -13.99 3.13
N VAL A 219 -3.02 -13.48 2.34
CA VAL A 219 -2.07 -14.31 1.60
C VAL A 219 -1.09 -15.02 2.52
N LEU A 220 -0.55 -14.33 3.53
CA LEU A 220 0.32 -14.96 4.53
C LEU A 220 -0.42 -16.07 5.30
N ARG A 221 -1.67 -15.81 5.69
CA ARG A 221 -2.53 -16.80 6.33
C ARG A 221 -2.81 -17.98 5.40
N GLN A 222 -3.13 -17.72 4.14
CA GLN A 222 -3.39 -18.76 3.14
C GLN A 222 -2.16 -19.67 2.93
N ALA A 223 -0.97 -19.07 2.80
CA ALA A 223 0.29 -19.80 2.69
C ALA A 223 0.53 -20.67 3.94
N ALA A 224 0.27 -20.14 5.14
CA ALA A 224 0.40 -20.90 6.38
C ALA A 224 -0.54 -22.12 6.44
N LEU A 225 -1.82 -21.93 6.08
CA LEU A 225 -2.81 -23.00 6.07
C LEU A 225 -2.52 -24.08 5.02
N ARG A 226 -1.90 -23.70 3.90
CA ARG A 226 -1.42 -24.64 2.87
C ARG A 226 -0.11 -25.33 3.25
N GLY A 227 0.52 -24.93 4.36
CA GLY A 227 1.81 -25.46 4.79
C GLY A 227 3.00 -24.95 3.97
N ASP A 228 2.86 -23.86 3.20
CA ASP A 228 3.93 -23.26 2.39
C ASP A 228 4.93 -22.49 3.26
N ARG A 229 5.66 -23.24 4.11
CA ARG A 229 6.73 -22.72 4.95
C ARG A 229 7.87 -22.14 4.13
N ARG A 230 8.07 -22.62 2.89
CA ARG A 230 9.07 -22.08 1.98
C ARG A 230 8.76 -20.62 1.69
N LEU A 231 7.55 -20.30 1.24
CA LEU A 231 7.15 -18.91 0.98
C LEU A 231 7.29 -18.04 2.24
N LEU A 232 6.74 -18.48 3.37
CA LEU A 232 6.78 -17.72 4.62
C LEU A 232 8.22 -17.41 5.08
N ASN A 233 9.15 -18.35 4.94
CA ASN A 233 10.56 -18.15 5.27
C ASN A 233 11.32 -17.24 4.30
N ARG A 234 10.73 -16.97 3.12
CA ARG A 234 11.29 -16.03 2.12
C ARG A 234 10.71 -14.63 2.23
N ILE A 235 9.72 -14.41 3.11
CA ILE A 235 9.29 -13.07 3.48
C ILE A 235 10.25 -12.55 4.54
N GLY A 236 11.15 -11.63 4.15
CA GLY A 236 12.18 -11.11 5.06
C GLY A 236 11.69 -9.97 5.97
N GLY A 237 10.51 -9.41 5.68
CA GLY A 237 9.83 -8.48 6.57
C GLY A 237 8.49 -8.01 6.01
N VAL A 238 7.65 -7.45 6.89
CA VAL A 238 6.33 -6.93 6.53
C VAL A 238 6.11 -5.58 7.20
N VAL A 239 5.62 -4.61 6.44
CA VAL A 239 5.15 -3.32 6.93
C VAL A 239 3.74 -3.09 6.44
N LEU A 240 2.83 -2.92 7.40
CA LEU A 240 1.44 -2.55 7.14
C LEU A 240 1.24 -1.07 7.49
N MET A 241 0.99 -0.24 6.48
CA MET A 241 0.73 1.20 6.64
C MET A 241 -0.76 1.45 6.74
N SER A 242 -1.19 2.11 7.81
CA SER A 242 -2.60 2.42 8.10
C SER A 242 -3.54 1.25 7.78
N PRO A 243 -3.30 0.04 8.32
CA PRO A 243 -4.04 -1.15 7.91
C PRO A 243 -5.54 -1.01 8.13
N ASP A 244 -6.30 -1.21 7.05
CA ASP A 244 -7.76 -1.28 7.10
C ASP A 244 -8.20 -2.70 7.47
N ILE A 245 -7.84 -3.15 8.66
CA ILE A 245 -8.13 -4.49 9.19
C ILE A 245 -8.85 -4.34 10.54
N ASP A 246 -9.82 -5.21 10.80
CA ASP A 246 -10.43 -5.30 12.14
C ASP A 246 -9.38 -5.90 13.11
N PRO A 247 -9.13 -5.31 14.29
CA PRO A 247 -8.13 -5.84 15.23
C PRO A 247 -8.35 -7.31 15.63
N ASP A 248 -9.61 -7.73 15.82
CA ASP A 248 -9.94 -9.11 16.15
C ASP A 248 -9.59 -10.03 14.97
N LEU A 249 -9.88 -9.58 13.75
CA LEU A 249 -9.52 -10.29 12.53
C LEU A 249 -8.00 -10.40 12.36
N PHE A 250 -7.26 -9.32 12.59
CA PHE A 250 -5.80 -9.32 12.51
C PHE A 250 -5.20 -10.35 13.47
N ARG A 251 -5.66 -10.35 14.74
CA ARG A 251 -5.20 -11.33 15.74
C ARG A 251 -5.48 -12.76 15.27
N ARG A 252 -6.69 -13.06 14.79
CA ARG A 252 -7.03 -14.38 14.24
C ARG A 252 -6.16 -14.77 13.04
N GLN A 253 -5.84 -13.82 12.16
CA GLN A 253 -4.96 -14.05 11.02
C GLN A 253 -3.53 -14.36 11.49
N ALA A 254 -3.00 -13.56 12.42
CA ALA A 254 -1.67 -13.75 13.00
C ALA A 254 -1.55 -15.10 13.73
N GLU A 255 -2.53 -15.46 14.55
CA GLU A 255 -2.59 -16.77 15.22
C GLU A 255 -2.58 -17.94 14.22
N ALA A 256 -3.32 -17.83 13.11
CA ALA A 256 -3.34 -18.84 12.06
C ALA A 256 -2.02 -18.93 11.27
N ILE A 257 -1.29 -17.81 11.12
CA ILE A 257 0.05 -17.79 10.53
C ILE A 257 1.06 -18.45 11.49
N GLY A 258 0.87 -18.27 12.79
CA GLY A 258 1.77 -18.71 13.84
C GLY A 258 2.95 -17.74 13.97
N LYS A 259 4.16 -18.19 13.60
CA LYS A 259 5.33 -17.30 13.59
C LYS A 259 5.24 -16.33 12.41
N LEU A 260 4.92 -15.08 12.70
CA LEU A 260 4.91 -14.00 11.71
C LEU A 260 6.31 -13.80 11.10
N PRO A 261 6.41 -13.45 9.80
CA PRO A 261 7.67 -12.99 9.22
C PRO A 261 8.22 -11.83 10.03
N GLN A 262 9.50 -11.90 10.37
CA GLN A 262 10.12 -10.91 11.24
C GLN A 262 11.13 -10.08 10.48
N PRO A 263 11.11 -8.78 10.74
CA PRO A 263 10.17 -8.02 11.54
C PRO A 263 8.83 -7.78 10.86
N PHE A 264 7.86 -7.58 11.73
CA PHE A 264 6.50 -7.23 11.36
C PHE A 264 6.17 -5.87 11.96
N LEU A 265 5.96 -4.85 11.12
CA LEU A 265 5.64 -3.49 11.54
C LEU A 265 4.22 -3.11 11.16
N ILE A 266 3.60 -2.31 12.01
CA ILE A 266 2.35 -1.61 11.72
C ILE A 266 2.60 -0.12 11.93
N PHE A 267 2.34 0.67 10.90
CA PHE A 267 2.35 2.13 10.99
C PHE A 267 0.93 2.62 11.16
N THR A 268 0.67 3.35 12.24
CA THR A 268 -0.65 3.88 12.59
C THR A 268 -0.66 5.40 12.53
N SER A 269 -1.85 5.98 12.46
CA SER A 269 -2.08 7.39 12.71
C SER A 269 -3.46 7.57 13.34
N GLN A 270 -3.51 8.16 14.54
CA GLN A 270 -4.76 8.44 15.25
C GLN A 270 -5.61 9.49 14.51
N GLN A 271 -4.98 10.28 13.65
CA GLN A 271 -5.61 11.33 12.86
C GLN A 271 -6.03 10.84 11.46
N ASP A 272 -6.01 9.54 11.20
CA ASP A 272 -6.39 8.93 9.92
C ASP A 272 -7.90 9.02 9.68
N ARG A 273 -8.29 9.99 8.86
CA ARG A 273 -9.70 10.29 8.57
C ARG A 273 -10.33 9.26 7.63
N ALA A 274 -9.53 8.58 6.81
CA ALA A 274 -10.03 7.57 5.89
C ALA A 274 -10.46 6.30 6.64
N LEU A 275 -9.67 5.88 7.63
CA LEU A 275 -10.03 4.74 8.47
C LEU A 275 -11.23 5.04 9.38
N GLY A 276 -11.42 6.28 9.81
CA GLY A 276 -12.66 6.71 10.49
C GLY A 276 -13.92 6.52 9.62
N LEU A 277 -13.83 6.78 8.32
CA LEU A 277 -14.92 6.54 7.36
C LEU A 277 -15.13 5.04 7.11
N SER A 278 -14.05 4.26 6.95
CA SER A 278 -14.12 2.79 6.84
C SER A 278 -14.77 2.15 8.08
N ALA A 279 -14.37 2.58 9.27
CA ALA A 279 -14.97 2.16 10.54
C ALA A 279 -16.47 2.41 10.54
N LEU A 280 -16.91 3.61 10.14
CA LEU A 280 -18.34 3.95 10.05
C LEU A 280 -19.12 2.99 9.13
N LEU A 281 -18.56 2.66 7.96
CA LEU A 281 -19.17 1.74 7.00
C LEU A 281 -19.18 0.28 7.47
N SER A 282 -18.18 -0.11 8.28
CA SER A 282 -17.98 -1.49 8.75
C SER A 282 -18.58 -1.78 10.13
N GLY A 283 -19.39 -0.87 10.70
CA GLY A 283 -20.08 -1.08 11.98
C GLY A 283 -19.47 -0.35 13.20
N ARG A 284 -18.70 0.70 12.97
CA ARG A 284 -18.12 1.65 13.95
C ARG A 284 -17.09 1.08 14.94
N LYS A 285 -16.46 -0.06 14.63
CA LYS A 285 -15.27 -0.52 15.37
C LYS A 285 -14.01 0.20 14.88
N PRO A 286 -13.08 0.61 15.76
CA PRO A 286 -11.77 1.11 15.35
C PRO A 286 -11.03 0.12 14.44
N ARG A 287 -10.38 0.61 13.39
CA ARG A 287 -9.53 -0.18 12.50
C ARG A 287 -8.11 -0.24 13.06
N LEU A 288 -7.38 -1.31 12.77
CA LEU A 288 -6.02 -1.57 13.26
C LEU A 288 -5.07 -0.37 13.03
N GLY A 289 -5.24 0.37 11.93
CA GLY A 289 -4.44 1.57 11.63
C GLY A 289 -4.70 2.82 12.50
N VAL A 290 -5.74 2.80 13.34
CA VAL A 290 -6.14 3.91 14.25
C VAL A 290 -6.16 3.45 15.72
N VAL A 291 -5.77 2.20 16.00
CA VAL A 291 -5.75 1.71 17.38
C VAL A 291 -4.61 2.38 18.15
N ASP A 292 -4.94 2.91 19.32
CA ASP A 292 -4.04 3.53 20.31
C ASP A 292 -3.59 2.51 21.40
N SER A 293 -4.15 1.30 21.35
CA SER A 293 -4.07 0.26 22.38
C SER A 293 -3.15 -0.91 21.93
N PRO A 294 -2.01 -1.19 22.61
CA PRO A 294 -1.11 -2.30 22.28
C PRO A 294 -1.75 -3.70 22.37
N GLU A 295 -2.85 -3.84 23.10
CA GLU A 295 -3.56 -5.08 23.40
C GLU A 295 -4.01 -5.81 22.12
N ALA A 296 -4.30 -5.07 21.06
CA ALA A 296 -4.66 -5.63 19.76
C ALA A 296 -3.54 -6.49 19.14
N VAL A 297 -2.27 -6.18 19.47
CA VAL A 297 -1.08 -6.79 18.87
C VAL A 297 -0.18 -7.49 19.89
N GLU A 298 -0.53 -7.44 21.18
CA GLU A 298 0.22 -8.04 22.27
C GLU A 298 0.43 -9.55 22.04
N GLY A 299 1.66 -10.01 22.29
CA GLY A 299 2.07 -11.40 22.13
C GLY A 299 2.29 -11.87 20.69
N LEU A 300 2.05 -11.02 19.68
CA LEU A 300 2.18 -11.41 18.27
C LEU A 300 3.58 -11.12 17.68
N GLY A 301 4.49 -10.50 18.45
CA GLY A 301 5.81 -10.10 17.93
C GLY A 301 5.72 -9.02 16.84
N VAL A 302 4.74 -8.13 16.95
CA VAL A 302 4.50 -7.02 16.03
C VAL A 302 4.97 -5.73 16.68
N ARG A 303 5.57 -4.84 15.89
CA ARG A 303 5.97 -3.50 16.35
C ARG A 303 5.04 -2.45 15.76
N VAL A 304 4.52 -1.56 16.60
CA VAL A 304 3.62 -0.48 16.18
C VAL A 304 4.37 0.85 16.23
N VAL A 305 4.23 1.65 15.19
CA VAL A 305 4.84 2.98 15.06
C VAL A 305 3.75 3.99 14.76
N ASP A 306 3.57 4.96 15.65
CA ASP A 306 2.56 6.00 15.50
C ASP A 306 3.14 7.21 14.78
N PHE A 307 2.52 7.61 13.67
CA PHE A 307 2.92 8.76 12.85
C PHE A 307 2.05 10.00 13.08
N SER A 308 1.21 10.01 14.13
CA SER A 308 0.30 11.13 14.41
C SER A 308 1.00 12.48 14.55
N GLU A 309 2.17 12.53 15.19
CA GLU A 309 2.94 13.75 15.43
C GLU A 309 3.69 14.29 14.20
N VAL A 310 3.93 13.44 13.20
CA VAL A 310 4.64 13.81 11.96
C VAL A 310 3.69 13.94 10.76
N SER A 311 2.39 13.96 11.04
CA SER A 311 1.35 14.31 10.09
C SER A 311 1.47 15.79 9.74
N ASP A 312 1.50 16.10 8.44
CA ASP A 312 1.50 17.48 7.94
C ASP A 312 0.07 18.04 7.77
N GLY A 313 -0.94 17.26 8.16
CA GLY A 313 -2.36 17.60 8.04
C GLY A 313 -2.88 17.65 6.61
N LYS A 314 -2.08 17.27 5.59
CA LYS A 314 -2.49 17.27 4.19
C LYS A 314 -3.20 15.97 3.83
N GLY A 315 -4.27 16.07 3.02
CA GLY A 315 -5.06 14.92 2.58
C GLY A 315 -5.91 14.30 3.71
N LEU A 316 -6.02 12.97 3.73
CA LEU A 316 -6.79 12.23 4.75
C LEU A 316 -5.91 11.69 5.90
N ASN A 317 -4.62 12.05 5.94
CA ASN A 317 -3.62 11.47 6.85
C ASN A 317 -3.56 9.93 6.79
N HIS A 318 -3.88 9.35 5.62
CA HIS A 318 -4.05 7.91 5.47
C HIS A 318 -2.79 7.17 4.98
N ILE A 319 -1.80 7.91 4.48
CA ILE A 319 -0.56 7.34 3.93
C ILE A 319 0.66 8.18 4.33
N VAL A 320 0.59 8.81 5.52
CA VAL A 320 1.59 9.71 6.11
C VAL A 320 3.04 9.20 5.99
N PRO A 321 3.35 7.91 6.25
CA PRO A 321 4.73 7.41 6.23
C PRO A 321 5.52 7.69 4.94
N VAL A 322 4.83 7.85 3.80
CA VAL A 322 5.46 8.07 2.50
C VAL A 322 5.03 9.38 1.82
N THR A 323 4.16 10.17 2.45
CA THR A 323 3.74 11.49 1.91
C THR A 323 4.18 12.67 2.76
N SER A 324 4.49 12.47 4.05
CA SER A 324 5.03 13.52 4.90
C SER A 324 6.56 13.54 4.80
N PRO A 325 7.18 14.66 4.40
CA PRO A 325 8.64 14.78 4.39
C PRO A 325 9.29 14.47 5.74
N ALA A 326 8.65 14.87 6.84
CA ALA A 326 9.13 14.60 8.19
C ALA A 326 9.09 13.10 8.51
N ALA A 327 7.99 12.41 8.14
CA ALA A 327 7.85 10.98 8.34
C ALA A 327 8.86 10.18 7.50
N VAL A 328 9.06 10.57 6.25
CA VAL A 328 10.06 9.96 5.35
C VAL A 328 11.46 10.13 5.93
N GLN A 329 11.83 11.33 6.37
CA GLN A 329 13.16 11.58 6.96
C GLN A 329 13.38 10.78 8.24
N LEU A 330 12.37 10.70 9.12
CA LEU A 330 12.41 9.86 10.31
C LEU A 330 12.69 8.40 9.95
N LEU A 331 11.92 7.84 9.02
CA LEU A 331 12.08 6.45 8.59
C LEU A 331 13.42 6.19 7.92
N LYS A 332 13.92 7.11 7.07
CA LYS A 332 15.27 7.01 6.49
C LYS A 332 16.33 6.95 7.59
N GLY A 333 16.22 7.81 8.61
CA GLY A 333 17.11 7.78 9.77
C GLY A 333 17.12 6.42 10.48
N LEU A 334 15.93 5.85 10.71
CA LEU A 334 15.78 4.55 11.36
C LEU A 334 16.35 3.40 10.50
N ILE A 335 16.12 3.42 9.19
CA ILE A 335 16.68 2.43 8.24
C ILE A 335 18.21 2.52 8.24
N SER A 336 18.78 3.71 8.06
CA SER A 336 20.25 3.89 8.02
C SER A 336 20.92 3.60 9.35
N GLN A 337 20.26 3.83 10.49
CA GLN A 337 20.78 3.42 11.80
C GLN A 337 20.79 1.90 11.92
N SER A 338 19.72 1.25 11.47
CA SER A 338 19.58 -0.19 11.52
C SER A 338 20.60 -0.93 10.64
N GLU A 339 20.85 -0.44 9.44
CA GLU A 339 21.86 -1.01 8.53
C GLU A 339 23.25 -0.95 9.14
N ARG A 340 23.61 0.18 9.78
CA ARG A 340 24.90 0.37 10.45
C ARG A 340 25.11 -0.55 11.65
N GLN A 341 24.04 -0.93 12.35
CA GLN A 341 24.13 -1.77 13.54
C GLN A 341 24.07 -3.28 13.25
N GLY A 342 23.88 -3.70 11.98
CA GLY A 342 23.76 -5.11 11.60
C GLY A 342 22.60 -5.86 12.28
N ARG A 343 21.69 -5.12 12.93
CA ARG A 343 20.53 -5.60 13.65
C ARG A 343 19.35 -4.90 13.03
N TRP A 344 18.45 -5.63 12.38
CA TRP A 344 17.27 -4.99 11.82
C TRP A 344 16.33 -4.52 12.93
N MET A 345 16.49 -3.24 13.32
CA MET A 345 15.51 -2.40 14.01
C MET A 345 15.09 -2.83 15.43
N ASN A 346 16.03 -3.11 16.34
CA ASN A 346 15.69 -3.45 17.73
C ASN A 346 15.11 -2.28 18.56
N ASP A 347 15.26 -1.04 18.12
CA ASP A 347 14.93 0.16 18.91
C ASP A 347 13.89 1.07 18.22
N PHE A 348 12.76 0.50 17.78
CA PHE A 348 11.62 1.36 17.40
C PHE A 348 10.97 1.88 18.67
N ILE A 349 10.93 3.21 18.80
CA ILE A 349 10.29 3.93 19.89
C ILE A 349 8.88 3.37 20.09
N VAL A 350 8.73 2.58 21.15
CA VAL A 350 7.46 2.13 21.69
C VAL A 350 6.80 3.35 22.28
N LEU A 351 5.50 3.57 21.99
CA LEU A 351 4.67 4.53 22.71
C LEU A 351 4.86 4.31 24.22
N HIS A 352 5.63 5.18 24.87
CA HIS A 352 5.60 5.30 26.31
C HIS A 352 4.35 6.08 26.65
N LYS A 353 3.43 5.41 27.34
CA LYS A 353 2.41 6.07 28.15
C LYS A 353 3.15 6.96 29.16
N GLN A 354 3.18 8.27 28.94
CA GLN A 354 3.48 9.17 30.04
C GLN A 354 2.30 9.14 31.02
N PRO A 355 2.58 9.13 32.34
CA PRO A 355 1.61 8.81 33.39
C PRO A 355 0.40 9.74 33.45
#